data_AF-A0A965L546-F1
#
_entry.id   AF-A0A965L546-F1
#
_cell.length_a   1.000
_cell.length_b   1.000
_cell.length_c   1.000
_cell.angle_alpha   90.00
_cell.angle_beta   90.00
_cell.angle_gamma   90.00
#
_symmetry.space_group_name_H-M   'P 1'
#
loop_
_entity.id
_entity.type
_entity.pdbx_description
1 polymer ?
#
loop_
_entity_poly.entity_id
_entity_poly.type
_entity_poly.pdbx_seq_one_letter_code
_entity_poly.pdbx_strand_id
1 'polypeptide(L)' 'MRYATTTSVFLTIMFLVDGVRAGDAQCATVKDHDLRMACYAFSEGRISWCEFIKDHDARVMCRIRVDSKKAH' A
#
# COMPACT_ATOMS: atom_id res chain seq x y z
N MET A 1 29.80 23.82 -21.65
CA MET A 1 28.46 24.00 -21.04
C MET A 1 27.46 22.95 -21.56
N ARG A 2 27.80 21.65 -21.51
CA ARG A 2 26.93 20.56 -22.03
C ARG A 2 26.42 19.60 -20.94
N TYR A 3 26.83 19.79 -19.69
CA TYR A 3 26.51 18.90 -18.57
C TYR A 3 25.26 19.32 -17.77
N ALA A 4 24.81 20.57 -17.92
CA ALA A 4 23.72 21.15 -17.13
C ALA A 4 22.31 20.69 -17.58
N THR A 5 22.12 20.37 -18.86
CA THR A 5 20.84 19.83 -19.36
C THR A 5 20.67 18.36 -18.98
N THR A 6 21.76 17.59 -18.96
CA THR A 6 21.74 16.18 -18.54
C THR A 6 21.32 16.05 -17.08
N THR A 7 21.90 16.82 -16.15
CA THR A 7 21.50 16.78 -14.72
C THR A 7 20.03 17.14 -14.49
N SER A 8 19.48 18.09 -15.25
CA SER A 8 18.07 18.50 -15.13
C SER A 8 17.11 17.39 -15.57
N VAL A 9 17.43 16.69 -16.65
CA VAL A 9 16.62 15.57 -17.17
C VAL A 9 16.69 14.35 -16.24
N PHE A 10 17.87 14.07 -15.66
CA PHE A 10 18.03 12.98 -14.68
C PHE A 10 17.25 13.24 -13.38
N LEU A 11 17.24 14.48 -12.87
CA LEU A 11 16.45 14.85 -11.69
C LEU A 11 14.94 14.76 -11.94
N THR A 12 14.48 15.16 -13.13
CA THR A 12 13.07 15.00 -13.50
C THR A 12 12.66 13.55 -13.70
N ILE A 13 13.54 12.70 -14.23
CA ILE A 13 13.26 11.26 -14.41
C ILE A 13 13.22 10.54 -13.06
N MET A 14 14.12 10.85 -12.13
CA MET A 14 14.11 10.28 -10.78
C MET A 14 12.80 10.61 -10.03
N PHE A 15 12.33 11.87 -10.12
CA PHE A 15 11.07 12.32 -9.52
C PHE A 15 9.80 11.59 -10.04
N LEU A 16 9.86 10.97 -11.22
CA LEU A 16 8.72 10.25 -11.82
C LEU A 16 8.68 8.77 -11.43
N VAL A 17 9.74 8.25 -10.79
CA VAL A 17 9.91 6.80 -10.49
C VAL A 17 9.61 6.47 -9.01
N ASP A 18 9.39 7.46 -8.14
CA ASP A 18 9.10 7.26 -6.71
C ASP A 18 7.67 6.76 -6.38
N GLY A 19 6.88 6.37 -7.39
CA GLY A 19 5.42 6.30 -7.24
C GLY A 19 4.76 4.91 -7.15
N VAL A 20 5.44 3.80 -7.42
CA VAL A 20 4.78 2.48 -7.39
C VAL A 20 4.85 1.90 -5.98
N ARG A 21 3.75 2.03 -5.21
CA ARG A 21 3.61 1.40 -3.89
C ARG A 21 3.50 -0.11 -4.10
N ALA A 22 4.63 -0.81 -4.22
CA ALA A 22 4.70 -2.26 -4.46
C ALA A 22 3.96 -3.16 -3.44
N GLY A 23 3.30 -2.61 -2.42
CA GLY A 23 2.52 -3.35 -1.45
C GLY A 23 1.19 -3.91 -1.98
N ASP A 24 0.63 -3.36 -3.07
CA ASP A 24 -0.65 -3.86 -3.63
C ASP A 24 -0.49 -5.14 -4.48
N ALA A 25 0.60 -5.27 -5.24
CA ALA A 25 0.87 -6.43 -6.08
C ALA A 25 1.04 -7.73 -5.29
N GLN A 26 1.62 -7.67 -4.08
CA GLN A 26 1.81 -8.85 -3.23
C GLN A 26 0.50 -9.37 -2.64
N CYS A 27 -0.45 -8.48 -2.35
CA CYS A 27 -1.77 -8.86 -1.84
C CYS A 27 -2.61 -9.57 -2.92
N ALA A 28 -2.42 -9.25 -4.20
CA ALA A 28 -3.19 -9.83 -5.30
C ALA A 28 -2.99 -11.34 -5.47
N THR A 29 -1.84 -11.89 -5.06
CA THR A 29 -1.54 -13.33 -5.14
C THR A 29 -2.25 -14.16 -4.08
N VAL A 30 -2.83 -13.52 -3.06
CA VAL A 30 -3.52 -14.20 -1.96
C VAL A 30 -4.85 -14.77 -2.46
N LYS A 31 -5.01 -16.11 -2.34
CA LYS A 31 -6.23 -16.82 -2.77
C LYS A 31 -7.40 -16.59 -1.82
N ASP A 32 -7.12 -16.47 -0.53
CA ASP A 32 -8.15 -16.22 0.47
C ASP A 32 -8.65 -14.78 0.37
N HIS A 33 -9.96 -14.63 0.27
CA HIS A 33 -10.59 -13.32 0.07
C HIS A 33 -10.33 -12.39 1.26
N ASP A 34 -10.54 -12.90 2.47
CA ASP A 34 -10.50 -12.09 3.69
C ASP A 34 -9.05 -11.70 4.03
N LEU A 35 -8.11 -12.63 3.84
CA LEU A 35 -6.69 -12.40 3.99
C LEU A 35 -6.17 -11.40 2.94
N ARG A 36 -6.69 -11.44 1.71
CA ARG A 36 -6.38 -10.47 0.66
C ARG A 36 -6.87 -9.07 1.03
N MET A 37 -8.10 -8.94 1.52
CA MET A 37 -8.65 -7.64 1.95
C MET A 37 -7.89 -7.07 3.15
N ALA A 38 -7.52 -7.92 4.12
CA ALA A 38 -6.68 -7.51 5.23
C ALA A 38 -5.30 -7.01 4.75
N CYS A 39 -4.69 -7.69 3.78
CA CYS A 39 -3.43 -7.26 3.18
C CYS A 39 -3.53 -5.86 2.54
N TYR A 40 -4.59 -5.58 1.78
CA TYR A 40 -4.86 -4.23 1.25
C TYR A 40 -5.06 -3.19 2.36
N ALA A 41 -5.79 -3.55 3.41
CA ALA A 41 -6.01 -2.69 4.57
C ALA A 41 -4.69 -2.27 5.23
N PHE A 42 -3.74 -3.19 5.38
CA PHE A 42 -2.44 -2.92 5.99
C PHE A 42 -1.48 -2.16 5.08
N SER A 43 -1.49 -2.46 3.77
CA SER A 43 -0.64 -1.81 2.78
C SER A 43 -1.02 -0.33 2.56
N GLU A 44 -2.33 -0.06 2.50
CA GLU A 44 -2.85 1.30 2.33
C GLU A 44 -3.09 2.02 3.66
N GLY A 45 -3.09 1.31 4.79
CA GLY A 45 -3.45 1.86 6.10
C GLY A 45 -4.90 2.31 6.18
N ARG A 46 -5.81 1.66 5.43
CA ARG A 46 -7.22 2.06 5.32
C ARG A 46 -8.14 1.01 5.91
N ILE A 47 -8.98 1.45 6.86
CA ILE A 47 -9.98 0.61 7.52
C ILE A 47 -11.11 0.18 6.54
N SER A 48 -11.34 0.94 5.47
CA SER A 48 -12.35 0.63 4.44
C SER A 48 -12.18 -0.77 3.85
N TRP A 49 -10.94 -1.24 3.71
CA TRP A 49 -10.65 -2.58 3.20
C TRP A 49 -11.06 -3.69 4.18
N CYS A 50 -10.99 -3.43 5.49
CA CYS A 50 -11.43 -4.39 6.49
C CYS A 50 -12.95 -4.64 6.45
N GLU A 51 -13.75 -3.71 5.91
CA GLU A 51 -15.22 -3.88 5.86
C GLU A 51 -15.68 -4.95 4.87
N PHE A 52 -14.86 -5.27 3.87
CA PHE A 52 -15.12 -6.32 2.90
C PHE A 52 -14.85 -7.73 3.43
N ILE A 53 -14.20 -7.85 4.58
CA ILE A 53 -13.93 -9.14 5.23
C ILE A 53 -15.25 -9.75 5.71
N LYS A 54 -15.50 -11.01 5.31
CA LYS A 54 -16.74 -11.71 5.66
C LYS A 54 -16.70 -12.24 7.08
N ASP A 55 -15.55 -12.73 7.52
CA ASP A 55 -15.34 -13.19 8.89
C ASP A 55 -15.38 -12.02 9.89
N HIS A 56 -16.23 -12.14 10.92
CA HIS A 56 -16.45 -11.08 11.90
C HIS A 56 -15.18 -10.78 12.70
N ASP A 57 -14.50 -11.82 13.17
CA ASP A 57 -13.37 -11.67 14.08
C ASP A 57 -12.14 -11.16 13.32
N ALA A 58 -11.92 -11.65 12.11
CA ALA A 58 -10.91 -11.15 11.19
C ALA A 58 -11.14 -9.67 10.85
N ARG A 59 -12.39 -9.23 10.67
CA ARG A 59 -12.72 -7.82 10.42
C ARG A 59 -12.37 -6.91 11.60
N VAL A 60 -12.72 -7.33 12.82
CA VAL A 60 -12.40 -6.56 14.04
C VAL A 60 -10.89 -6.50 14.24
N MET A 61 -10.20 -7.63 14.09
CA MET A 61 -8.74 -7.70 14.20
C MET A 61 -8.04 -6.83 13.16
N CYS A 62 -8.52 -6.83 11.92
CA CYS A 62 -8.01 -5.97 10.86
C CYS A 62 -8.13 -4.48 11.25
N ARG A 63 -9.30 -4.05 11.74
CA ARG A 63 -9.54 -2.66 12.16
C ARG A 63 -8.58 -2.21 13.27
N ILE A 64 -8.41 -3.02 14.31
CA ILE A 64 -7.50 -2.72 15.42
C ILE A 64 -6.05 -2.59 14.94
N ARG A 65 -5.60 -3.52 14.09
CA ARG A 65 -4.24 -3.52 13.57
C ARG A 65 -3.94 -2.33 12.65
N VAL A 66 -4.88 -1.96 11.78
CA VAL A 66 -4.74 -0.77 10.91
C VAL A 66 -4.70 0.50 11.76
N ASP A 67 -5.57 0.61 12.76
CA ASP A 67 -5.58 1.76 13.67
C ASP A 67 -4.27 1.86 14.48
N SER A 68 -3.75 0.72 14.95
CA SER A 68 -2.46 0.64 15.65
C SER A 68 -1.27 1.08 14.79
N LYS A 69 -1.32 0.86 13.47
CA LYS A 69 -0.28 1.30 12.52
C LYS A 69 -0.30 2.82 12.29
N LYS A 70 -1.41 3.50 12.60
CA LYS A 70 -1.57 4.95 12.41
C LYS A 70 -1.09 5.77 13.61
N ALA A 71 -0.88 5.12 14.75
CA ALA A 71 -0.43 5.75 15.99
C ALA A 71 1.10 5.94 16.09
N HIS A 72 1.85 5.51 15.08
CA HIS A 72 3.31 5.68 14.93
C HIS A 72 3.64 6.32 13.59
#